data_AF-A0A7V5SHJ6-F1
#
_entry.id   AF-A0A7V5SHJ6-F1
#
_cell.length_a   1.000
_cell.length_b   1.000
_cell.length_c   1.000
_cell.angle_alpha   90.00
_cell.angle_beta   90.00
_cell.angle_gamma   90.00
#
_symmetry.space_group_name_H-M   'P 1'
#
loop_
_entity.id
_entity.type
_entity.pdbx_description
1 polymer ?
#
loop_
_entity_poly.entity_id
_entity_poly.type
_entity_poly.pdbx_seq_one_letter_code
_entity_poly.pdbx_strand_id
1 'polypeptide(L)'
;MPDRGFTEEELFSELEAATGVELRPLLWEWLTDRGELPYEDVLPLIGLELQWVKGIAPERLIGEHAVLGQIPGTRFTGISLREQNGGLWVEAVEEFSPAAHAGLAVGDEILAVNGVRVRTIAQWNAFVGMVEGALEIVAVNEGRVYTTRLTPRPYYRARLRARASEDGQSQGFVQQWLREPLPCIPGDGVLVSLWSPWDIELRSSLA
;
A
#
# COMPACT_ATOMS: atom_id res chain seq x y z
N MET A 1 20.39 -20.88 13.49
CA MET A 1 20.14 -19.73 14.40
C MET A 1 21.48 -19.05 14.59
N PRO A 2 21.58 -17.72 14.50
CA PRO A 2 22.84 -17.06 14.88
C PRO A 2 23.13 -17.38 16.36
N ASP A 3 24.38 -17.73 16.65
CA ASP A 3 24.79 -18.26 17.96
C ASP A 3 24.87 -17.20 19.06
N ARG A 4 24.63 -15.93 18.71
CA ARG A 4 24.77 -14.77 19.60
C ARG A 4 23.82 -13.64 19.16
N GLY A 5 23.28 -12.92 20.15
CA GLY A 5 22.56 -11.66 19.93
C GLY A 5 23.51 -10.47 19.75
N PHE A 6 23.10 -9.51 18.94
CA PHE A 6 23.84 -8.27 18.70
C PHE A 6 23.22 -7.13 19.50
N THR A 7 24.07 -6.26 20.05
CA THR A 7 23.62 -4.96 20.59
C THR A 7 23.46 -3.94 19.47
N GLU A 8 22.67 -2.89 19.71
CA GLU A 8 22.52 -1.78 18.75
C GLU A 8 23.87 -1.12 18.43
N GLU A 9 24.71 -0.88 19.43
CA GLU A 9 26.05 -0.31 19.24
C GLU A 9 26.94 -1.17 18.33
N GLU A 10 26.90 -2.49 18.52
CA GLU A 10 27.66 -3.42 17.68
C GLU A 10 27.14 -3.40 16.25
N LEU A 11 25.81 -3.40 16.05
CA LEU A 11 25.22 -3.34 14.72
C LEU A 11 25.63 -2.06 13.97
N PHE A 12 25.51 -0.89 14.62
CA PHE A 12 25.91 0.38 14.01
C PHE A 12 27.40 0.39 13.69
N SER A 13 28.26 -0.06 14.60
CA SER A 13 29.71 -0.07 14.40
C SER A 13 30.11 -0.96 13.22
N GLU A 14 29.50 -2.14 13.09
CA GLU A 14 29.77 -3.06 11.97
C GLU A 14 29.26 -2.50 10.64
N LEU A 15 28.09 -1.87 10.62
CA LEU A 15 27.54 -1.24 9.40
C LEU A 15 28.40 -0.06 8.93
N GLU A 16 28.83 0.80 9.86
CA GLU A 16 29.68 1.96 9.55
C GLU A 16 31.09 1.50 9.11
N ALA A 17 31.63 0.45 9.73
CA ALA A 17 32.90 -0.14 9.32
C ALA A 17 32.83 -0.79 7.92
N ALA A 18 31.73 -1.48 7.60
CA ALA A 18 31.55 -2.14 6.31
C ALA A 18 31.29 -1.16 5.15
N THR A 19 30.54 -0.08 5.42
CA THR A 19 30.17 0.91 4.40
C THR A 19 31.15 2.07 4.30
N GLY A 20 31.90 2.36 5.36
CA GLY A 20 32.75 3.54 5.48
C GLY A 20 31.97 4.87 5.58
N VAL A 21 30.66 4.80 5.84
CA VAL A 21 29.75 5.95 5.94
C VAL A 21 29.22 6.04 7.36
N GLU A 22 29.08 7.25 7.89
CA GLU A 22 28.43 7.48 9.18
C GLU A 22 26.91 7.34 8.99
N LEU A 23 26.35 6.22 9.49
CA LEU A 23 24.95 5.84 9.28
C LEU A 23 24.10 6.06 10.52
N ARG A 24 24.72 6.11 11.70
CA ARG A 24 24.02 6.20 12.97
C ARG A 24 23.06 7.39 13.06
N PRO A 25 23.40 8.63 12.66
CA PRO A 25 22.46 9.76 12.73
C PRO A 25 21.22 9.52 11.86
N LEU A 26 21.41 9.03 10.63
CA LEU A 26 20.33 8.76 9.67
C LEU A 26 19.43 7.62 10.15
N LEU A 27 20.02 6.50 10.55
CA LEU A 27 19.28 5.35 11.03
C LEU A 27 18.54 5.67 12.33
N TRP A 28 19.14 6.46 13.22
CA TRP A 28 18.49 6.87 14.46
C TRP A 28 17.28 7.75 14.20
N GLU A 29 17.39 8.71 13.28
CA GLU A 29 16.27 9.52 12.80
C GLU A 29 15.16 8.61 12.26
N TRP A 30 15.48 7.67 11.38
CA TRP A 30 14.49 6.77 10.75
C TRP A 30 13.86 5.76 11.71
N LEU A 31 14.58 5.32 12.73
CA LEU A 31 14.07 4.36 13.72
C LEU A 31 13.24 5.03 14.81
N THR A 32 13.48 6.31 15.09
CA THR A 32 12.84 7.02 16.19
C THR A 32 11.69 7.91 15.70
N ASP A 33 11.82 8.49 14.52
CA ASP A 33 10.78 9.31 13.91
C ASP A 33 9.72 8.45 13.22
N ARG A 34 8.49 8.98 13.14
CA ARG A 34 7.36 8.38 12.40
C ARG A 34 7.20 8.99 11.00
N GLY A 35 8.21 9.72 10.54
CA GLY A 35 8.25 10.33 9.21
C GLY A 35 8.34 9.31 8.09
N GLU A 36 8.08 9.77 6.87
CA GLU A 36 8.31 8.96 5.68
C GLU A 36 9.82 8.85 5.40
N LEU A 37 10.26 7.66 5.01
CA LEU A 37 11.65 7.45 4.60
C LEU A 37 11.95 8.24 3.32
N PRO A 38 13.17 8.78 3.14
CA PRO A 38 13.53 9.67 2.04
C PRO A 38 13.77 8.93 0.73
N TYR A 39 12.79 8.14 0.29
CA TYR A 39 12.88 7.33 -0.94
C TYR A 39 13.07 8.21 -2.19
N GLU A 40 12.47 9.40 -2.21
CA GLU A 40 12.55 10.32 -3.35
C GLU A 40 13.96 10.88 -3.55
N ASP A 41 14.77 10.96 -2.48
CA ASP A 41 16.14 11.45 -2.54
C ASP A 41 17.14 10.33 -2.86
N VAL A 42 16.92 9.14 -2.29
CA VAL A 42 17.87 8.02 -2.39
C VAL A 42 17.74 7.26 -3.71
N LEU A 43 16.52 6.96 -4.16
CA LEU A 43 16.30 6.15 -5.36
C LEU A 43 16.93 6.76 -6.63
N PRO A 44 16.86 8.08 -6.87
CA PRO A 44 17.51 8.70 -8.03
C PRO A 44 19.02 8.47 -8.11
N LEU A 45 19.70 8.40 -6.96
CA LEU A 45 21.16 8.20 -6.90
C LEU A 45 21.59 6.84 -7.46
N ILE A 46 20.70 5.85 -7.37
CA ILE A 46 20.92 4.50 -7.89
C ILE A 46 20.18 4.25 -9.20
N GLY A 47 19.75 5.30 -9.91
CA GLY A 47 19.09 5.20 -11.21
C GLY A 47 17.64 4.70 -11.13
N LEU A 48 16.98 4.83 -9.98
CA LEU A 48 15.58 4.47 -9.78
C LEU A 48 14.72 5.70 -9.49
N GLU A 49 13.43 5.57 -9.68
CA GLU A 49 12.46 6.62 -9.40
C GLU A 49 11.18 6.01 -8.83
N LEU A 50 10.67 6.62 -7.75
CA LEU A 50 9.37 6.27 -7.20
C LEU A 50 8.29 7.06 -7.93
N GLN A 51 7.29 6.37 -8.44
CA GLN A 51 6.13 6.99 -9.07
C GLN A 51 4.85 6.56 -8.37
N TRP A 52 4.12 7.54 -7.85
CA TRP A 52 2.80 7.36 -7.27
C TRP A 52 1.76 7.31 -8.38
N VAL A 53 1.30 6.11 -8.71
CA VAL A 53 0.31 5.91 -9.76
C VAL A 53 -1.05 5.70 -9.12
N LYS A 54 -2.05 6.48 -9.58
CA LYS A 54 -3.45 6.24 -9.21
C LYS A 54 -3.79 4.79 -9.58
N GLY A 55 -4.08 4.00 -8.56
CA GLY A 55 -4.22 2.56 -8.69
C GLY A 55 -5.66 2.12 -8.49
N ILE A 56 -5.88 0.86 -8.85
CA ILE A 56 -6.92 0.04 -8.28
C ILE A 56 -6.35 -0.53 -6.97
N ALA A 57 -7.10 -0.46 -5.86
CA ALA A 57 -6.72 -1.18 -4.66
C ALA A 57 -6.57 -2.67 -5.04
N PRO A 58 -5.39 -3.29 -4.82
CA PRO A 58 -5.24 -4.71 -5.06
C PRO A 58 -6.27 -5.44 -4.20
N GLU A 59 -6.77 -6.57 -4.68
CA GLU A 59 -7.48 -7.55 -3.84
C GLU A 59 -6.50 -8.00 -2.75
N ARG A 60 -6.41 -7.25 -1.63
CA ARG A 60 -5.46 -7.59 -0.57
C ARG A 60 -6.06 -8.74 0.23
N LEU A 61 -5.53 -9.93 -0.03
CA LEU A 61 -5.45 -11.03 0.91
C LEU A 61 -4.87 -10.51 2.24
N ILE A 62 -5.73 -10.30 3.23
CA ILE A 62 -5.33 -10.27 4.64
C ILE A 62 -5.93 -11.55 5.22
N GLY A 63 -5.08 -12.57 5.41
CA GLY A 63 -5.51 -13.94 5.76
C GLY A 63 -5.90 -14.79 4.54
N GLU A 64 -5.86 -16.11 4.69
CA GLU A 64 -5.94 -17.15 3.64
C GLU A 64 -7.25 -17.20 2.82
N HIS A 65 -8.10 -16.17 2.85
CA HIS A 65 -9.43 -16.18 2.24
C HIS A 65 -9.57 -15.05 1.21
N ALA A 66 -9.15 -15.31 -0.03
CA ALA A 66 -9.50 -14.45 -1.17
C ALA A 66 -10.97 -14.63 -1.55
N VAL A 67 -11.73 -13.55 -1.62
CA VAL A 67 -13.06 -13.55 -2.25
C VAL A 67 -12.92 -12.97 -3.65
N LEU A 68 -12.89 -13.87 -4.64
CA LEU A 68 -12.96 -13.54 -6.08
C LEU A 68 -14.23 -12.71 -6.37
N GLY A 69 -14.07 -11.58 -7.04
CA GLY A 69 -15.19 -10.85 -7.67
C GLY A 69 -15.55 -9.48 -7.06
N GLN A 70 -14.65 -8.84 -6.33
CA GLN A 70 -14.91 -7.52 -5.75
C GLN A 70 -14.57 -6.41 -6.75
N ILE A 71 -15.53 -5.50 -6.98
CA ILE A 71 -15.32 -4.28 -7.76
C ILE A 71 -14.10 -3.56 -7.18
N PRO A 72 -13.03 -3.33 -7.95
CA PRO A 72 -11.81 -2.79 -7.39
C PRO A 72 -12.07 -1.38 -6.84
N GLY A 73 -11.87 -1.21 -5.53
CA GLY A 73 -11.95 0.09 -4.89
C GLY A 73 -10.90 1.02 -5.51
N THR A 74 -11.34 1.97 -6.33
CA THR A 74 -10.50 3.06 -6.85
C THR A 74 -10.13 4.07 -5.76
N ARG A 75 -10.69 3.88 -4.56
CA ARG A 75 -10.55 4.77 -3.42
C ARG A 75 -10.27 4.00 -2.14
N PHE A 76 -9.43 4.60 -1.33
CA PHE A 76 -9.00 4.14 -0.04
C PHE A 76 -9.90 4.72 1.07
N THR A 77 -10.39 3.85 1.94
CA THR A 77 -11.14 4.22 3.15
C THR A 77 -10.43 3.79 4.43
N GLY A 78 -9.51 2.83 4.36
CA GLY A 78 -8.78 2.23 5.49
C GLY A 78 -9.66 1.42 6.45
N ILE A 79 -10.71 0.80 5.92
CA ILE A 79 -11.58 -0.10 6.68
C ILE A 79 -11.48 -1.52 6.14
N SER A 80 -11.43 -2.49 7.04
CA SER A 80 -11.62 -3.91 6.72
C SER A 80 -12.99 -4.34 7.17
N LEU A 81 -13.70 -5.05 6.30
CA LEU A 81 -15.09 -5.43 6.50
C LEU A 81 -15.25 -6.95 6.45
N ARG A 82 -16.21 -7.44 7.23
CA ARG A 82 -16.59 -8.84 7.28
C ARG A 82 -18.08 -9.01 7.08
N GLU A 83 -18.48 -9.92 6.21
CA GLU A 83 -19.88 -10.32 6.06
C GLU A 83 -20.21 -11.39 7.10
N GLN A 84 -21.20 -11.14 7.95
CA GLN A 84 -21.64 -12.11 8.97
C GLN A 84 -23.15 -12.01 9.19
N ASN A 85 -23.84 -13.16 9.14
CA ASN A 85 -25.29 -13.27 9.39
C ASN A 85 -26.16 -12.32 8.53
N GLY A 86 -25.72 -12.02 7.31
CA GLY A 86 -26.41 -11.09 6.41
C GLY A 86 -26.24 -9.60 6.77
N GLY A 87 -25.34 -9.29 7.70
CA GLY A 87 -24.87 -7.95 8.03
C GLY A 87 -23.43 -7.71 7.59
N LEU A 88 -23.02 -6.45 7.58
CA LEU A 88 -21.70 -6.00 7.18
C LEU A 88 -21.02 -5.35 8.40
N TRP A 89 -19.93 -5.94 8.87
CA TRP A 89 -19.28 -5.58 10.12
C TRP A 89 -17.90 -4.99 9.89
N VAL A 90 -17.51 -4.04 10.72
CA VAL A 90 -16.17 -3.46 10.74
C VAL A 90 -15.23 -4.36 11.53
N GLU A 91 -14.26 -4.94 10.84
CA GLU A 91 -13.25 -5.84 11.40
C GLU A 91 -12.00 -5.10 11.85
N ALA A 92 -11.56 -4.12 11.06
CA ALA A 92 -10.39 -3.29 11.36
C ALA A 92 -10.55 -1.89 10.79
N VAL A 93 -9.90 -0.93 11.44
CA VAL A 93 -9.81 0.47 11.00
C VAL A 93 -8.35 0.90 11.10
N GLU A 94 -7.77 1.31 9.97
CA GLU A 94 -6.40 1.81 9.91
C GLU A 94 -6.30 3.18 10.59
N GLU A 95 -5.22 3.42 11.34
CA GLU A 95 -4.96 4.70 11.99
C GLU A 95 -4.80 5.81 10.93
N PHE A 96 -5.29 7.02 11.25
CA PHE A 96 -5.29 8.17 10.34
C PHE A 96 -6.02 7.97 8.99
N SER A 97 -6.77 6.87 8.84
CA SER A 97 -7.55 6.60 7.64
C SER A 97 -8.82 7.46 7.54
N PRO A 98 -9.45 7.57 6.36
CA PRO A 98 -10.77 8.18 6.24
C PRO A 98 -11.84 7.58 7.16
N ALA A 99 -11.81 6.26 7.38
CA ALA A 99 -12.72 5.59 8.29
C ALA A 99 -12.48 5.98 9.76
N ALA A 100 -11.21 6.08 10.18
CA ALA A 100 -10.86 6.57 11.51
C ALA A 100 -11.33 8.01 11.74
N HIS A 101 -11.14 8.89 10.75
CA HIS A 101 -11.62 10.27 10.83
C HIS A 101 -13.15 10.38 10.83
N ALA A 102 -13.84 9.41 10.21
CA ALA A 102 -15.30 9.31 10.27
C ALA A 102 -15.79 8.74 11.61
N GLY A 103 -14.90 8.32 12.51
CA GLY A 103 -15.26 7.75 13.81
C GLY A 103 -15.87 6.34 13.70
N LEU A 104 -15.68 5.65 12.57
CA LEU A 104 -15.98 4.22 12.47
C LEU A 104 -15.01 3.44 13.34
N ALA A 105 -15.51 2.41 14.03
CA ALA A 105 -14.73 1.59 14.93
C ALA A 105 -14.96 0.10 14.70
N VAL A 106 -14.01 -0.72 15.16
CA VAL A 106 -14.13 -2.18 15.16
C VAL A 106 -15.37 -2.60 15.93
N GLY A 107 -16.14 -3.53 15.37
CA GLY A 107 -17.40 -4.01 15.94
C GLY A 107 -18.64 -3.26 15.47
N ASP A 108 -18.49 -2.17 14.69
CA ASP A 108 -19.64 -1.49 14.11
C ASP A 108 -20.33 -2.35 13.04
N GLU A 109 -21.67 -2.32 13.00
CA GLU A 109 -22.44 -2.85 11.86
C GLU A 109 -22.77 -1.71 10.91
N ILE A 110 -22.32 -1.80 9.66
CA ILE A 110 -22.71 -0.88 8.60
C ILE A 110 -24.12 -1.24 8.10
N LEU A 111 -25.05 -0.31 8.29
CA LEU A 111 -26.42 -0.47 7.85
C LEU A 111 -26.63 0.05 6.44
N ALA A 112 -26.25 1.30 6.19
CA ALA A 112 -26.55 1.96 4.93
C ALA A 112 -25.43 2.92 4.50
N VAL A 113 -25.33 3.12 3.19
CA VAL A 113 -24.44 4.07 2.54
C VAL A 113 -25.28 4.94 1.62
N ASN A 114 -25.21 6.27 1.81
CA ASN A 114 -26.01 7.26 1.08
C ASN A 114 -27.52 6.92 1.05
N GLY A 115 -28.07 6.47 2.18
CA GLY A 115 -29.48 6.09 2.31
C GLY A 115 -29.85 4.72 1.71
N VAL A 116 -28.91 3.98 1.13
CA VAL A 116 -29.16 2.64 0.57
C VAL A 116 -28.64 1.57 1.54
N ARG A 117 -29.45 0.57 1.87
CA ARG A 117 -29.03 -0.54 2.75
C ARG A 117 -27.89 -1.33 2.10
N VAL A 118 -26.83 -1.58 2.86
CA VAL A 118 -25.65 -2.35 2.43
C VAL A 118 -25.46 -3.55 3.34
N ARG A 119 -25.34 -4.75 2.77
CA ARG A 119 -25.14 -6.00 3.50
C ARG A 119 -23.90 -6.78 3.07
N THR A 120 -23.28 -6.39 1.96
CA THR A 120 -22.11 -7.08 1.40
C THR A 120 -20.97 -6.10 1.11
N ILE A 121 -19.75 -6.63 1.13
CA ILE A 121 -18.53 -5.91 0.78
C ILE A 121 -18.60 -5.45 -0.68
N ALA A 122 -19.19 -6.26 -1.57
CA ALA A 122 -19.38 -5.88 -2.97
C ALA A 122 -20.24 -4.62 -3.13
N GLN A 123 -21.33 -4.50 -2.36
CA GLN A 123 -22.17 -3.29 -2.35
C GLN A 123 -21.41 -2.09 -1.79
N TRP A 124 -20.68 -2.27 -0.69
CA TRP A 124 -19.81 -1.23 -0.13
C TRP A 124 -18.80 -0.71 -1.16
N ASN A 125 -18.06 -1.62 -1.81
CA ASN A 125 -17.05 -1.27 -2.81
C ASN A 125 -17.65 -0.53 -4.02
N ALA A 126 -18.87 -0.90 -4.44
CA ALA A 126 -19.60 -0.16 -5.46
C ALA A 126 -19.84 1.31 -5.06
N PHE A 127 -20.35 1.56 -3.84
CA PHE A 127 -20.58 2.94 -3.37
C PHE A 127 -19.28 3.74 -3.24
N VAL A 128 -18.24 3.13 -2.68
CA VAL A 128 -16.92 3.76 -2.51
C VAL A 128 -16.28 4.08 -3.85
N GLY A 129 -16.41 3.20 -4.86
CA GLY A 129 -15.82 3.40 -6.17
C GLY A 129 -16.49 4.48 -7.01
N MET A 130 -17.79 4.74 -6.81
CA MET A 130 -18.59 5.68 -7.62
C MET A 130 -18.58 7.12 -7.10
N VAL A 131 -18.32 7.34 -5.81
CA VAL A 131 -18.40 8.68 -5.20
C VAL A 131 -17.14 9.50 -5.46
N GLU A 132 -17.25 10.81 -5.62
CA GLU A 132 -16.07 11.72 -5.68
C GLU A 132 -15.84 12.52 -4.40
N GLY A 133 -16.81 12.54 -3.49
CA GLY A 133 -16.77 13.25 -2.22
C GLY A 133 -17.14 12.37 -1.03
N ALA A 134 -17.79 12.97 -0.04
CA ALA A 134 -18.19 12.27 1.18
C ALA A 134 -19.37 11.32 0.95
N LEU A 135 -19.29 10.15 1.57
CA LEU A 135 -20.37 9.19 1.78
C LEU A 135 -21.02 9.45 3.13
N GLU A 136 -22.34 9.38 3.17
CA GLU A 136 -23.07 9.27 4.43
C GLU A 136 -23.18 7.79 4.82
N ILE A 137 -22.67 7.44 5.98
CA ILE A 137 -22.66 6.07 6.50
C ILE A 137 -23.59 6.01 7.71
N VAL A 138 -24.55 5.10 7.69
CA VAL A 138 -25.37 4.77 8.85
C VAL A 138 -24.83 3.47 9.43
N ALA A 139 -24.40 3.51 10.69
CA ALA A 139 -23.82 2.38 11.39
C ALA A 139 -24.44 2.19 12.78
N VAL A 140 -24.21 1.03 13.37
CA VAL A 140 -24.60 0.72 14.75
C VAL A 140 -23.38 0.39 15.57
N ASN A 141 -23.21 1.08 16.69
CA ASN A 141 -22.24 0.76 17.72
C ASN A 141 -22.98 0.47 19.02
N GLU A 142 -22.78 -0.71 19.62
CA GLU A 142 -23.41 -1.10 20.90
C GLU A 142 -24.95 -0.87 20.95
N GLY A 143 -25.64 -1.12 19.83
CA GLY A 143 -27.09 -0.93 19.72
C GLY A 143 -27.55 0.51 19.48
N ARG A 144 -26.63 1.48 19.38
CA ARG A 144 -26.93 2.87 19.01
C ARG A 144 -26.68 3.08 17.53
N VAL A 145 -27.75 3.43 16.81
CA VAL A 145 -27.65 3.86 15.41
C VAL A 145 -27.07 5.27 15.37
N TYR A 146 -26.06 5.46 14.53
CA TYR A 146 -25.47 6.77 14.29
C TYR A 146 -25.17 6.97 12.80
N THR A 147 -25.07 8.24 12.41
CA THR A 147 -24.74 8.63 11.04
C THR A 147 -23.43 9.40 11.05
N THR A 148 -22.51 9.04 10.16
CA THR A 148 -21.23 9.71 9.99
C THR A 148 -20.91 9.98 8.52
N ARG A 149 -19.93 10.86 8.27
CA ARG A 149 -19.47 11.19 6.92
C ARG A 149 -18.07 10.64 6.72
N LEU A 150 -17.92 9.76 5.73
CA LEU A 150 -16.64 9.20 5.32
C LEU A 150 -16.24 9.76 3.97
N THR A 151 -15.04 10.33 3.85
CA THR A 151 -14.55 10.87 2.57
C THR A 151 -13.43 9.99 2.02
N PRO A 152 -13.72 9.07 1.07
CA PRO A 152 -12.71 8.20 0.50
C PRO A 152 -11.63 9.00 -0.23
N ARG A 153 -10.36 8.62 -0.07
CA ARG A 153 -9.24 9.25 -0.77
C ARG A 153 -8.89 8.44 -2.03
N PRO A 154 -8.32 9.04 -3.08
CA PRO A 154 -7.81 8.25 -4.20
C PRO A 154 -6.79 7.23 -3.71
N TYR A 155 -6.88 6.00 -4.20
CA TYR A 155 -5.86 4.99 -3.93
C TYR A 155 -4.67 5.23 -4.85
N TYR A 156 -3.49 5.39 -4.27
CA TYR A 156 -2.22 5.44 -4.99
C TYR A 156 -1.44 4.17 -4.67
N ARG A 157 -0.79 3.60 -5.68
CA ARG A 157 0.23 2.59 -5.50
C ARG A 157 1.58 3.17 -5.88
N ALA A 158 2.59 2.86 -5.07
CA ALA A 158 3.97 3.08 -5.45
C ALA A 158 4.32 2.13 -6.62
N ARG A 159 4.96 2.68 -7.65
CA ARG A 159 5.65 1.92 -8.69
C ARG A 159 7.09 2.39 -8.72
N LEU A 160 8.01 1.44 -8.72
CA LEU A 160 9.42 1.72 -8.92
C LEU A 160 9.72 1.70 -10.41
N ARG A 161 10.48 2.67 -10.92
CA ARG A 161 10.91 2.71 -12.32
C ARG A 161 12.40 2.92 -12.45
N ALA A 162 13.01 2.32 -13.47
CA ALA A 162 14.36 2.67 -13.87
C ALA A 162 14.37 4.06 -14.53
N ARG A 163 15.19 4.97 -14.01
CA ARG A 163 15.41 6.28 -14.61
C ARG A 163 16.33 6.12 -15.81
N ALA A 164 15.93 6.64 -16.97
CA ALA A 164 16.84 6.80 -18.10
C ALA A 164 17.88 7.85 -17.71
N SER A 165 19.09 7.41 -17.37
CA SER A 165 20.23 8.26 -17.11
C SER A 165 21.19 8.17 -18.29
N GLU A 166 21.68 9.32 -18.76
CA GLU A 166 22.77 9.39 -19.75
C GLU A 166 24.14 9.02 -19.11
N ASP A 167 24.21 9.02 -17.78
CA ASP A 167 25.38 8.63 -17.00
C ASP A 167 25.43 7.10 -16.88
N GLY A 168 26.35 6.47 -17.61
CA GLY A 168 26.53 5.00 -17.63
C GLY A 168 26.80 4.37 -16.26
N GLN A 169 27.17 5.16 -15.25
CA GLN A 169 27.41 4.70 -13.88
C GLN A 169 26.11 4.32 -13.16
N SER A 170 25.06 5.12 -13.29
CA SER A 170 23.74 4.87 -12.68
C SER A 170 23.04 3.65 -13.28
N GLN A 171 23.20 3.43 -14.59
CA GLN A 171 22.67 2.23 -15.26
C GLN A 171 23.40 0.95 -14.80
N GLY A 172 24.71 1.02 -14.56
CA GLY A 172 25.51 -0.08 -14.03
C GLY A 172 25.06 -0.53 -12.64
N PHE A 173 24.73 0.43 -11.75
CA PHE A 173 24.21 0.14 -10.43
C PHE A 173 22.86 -0.61 -10.48
N VAL A 174 21.88 -0.13 -11.26
CA VAL A 174 20.57 -0.81 -11.39
C VAL A 174 20.73 -2.26 -11.83
N GLN A 175 21.55 -2.52 -12.86
CA GLN A 175 21.76 -3.87 -13.37
C GLN A 175 22.51 -4.78 -12.37
N GLN A 176 23.49 -4.24 -11.65
CA GLN A 176 24.23 -5.00 -10.64
C GLN A 176 23.43 -5.26 -9.36
N TRP A 177 22.48 -4.39 -9.03
CA TRP A 177 21.68 -4.50 -7.81
C TRP A 177 20.46 -5.40 -8.02
N LEU A 178 19.81 -5.32 -9.19
CA LEU A 178 18.65 -6.17 -9.48
C LEU A 178 19.03 -7.59 -9.95
N ARG A 179 20.26 -7.79 -10.47
CA ARG A 179 20.96 -9.04 -10.90
C ARG A 179 20.21 -10.05 -11.79
N GLU A 180 18.92 -10.31 -11.56
CA GLU A 180 18.04 -11.00 -12.49
C GLU A 180 17.19 -9.96 -13.23
N PRO A 181 17.08 -10.04 -14.57
CA PRO A 181 15.99 -9.33 -15.24
C PRO A 181 14.70 -9.91 -14.65
N LEU A 182 13.83 -9.04 -14.13
CA LEU A 182 12.45 -9.40 -13.82
C LEU A 182 11.90 -10.19 -15.02
N PRO A 183 11.24 -11.35 -14.84
CA PRO A 183 10.72 -12.12 -15.95
C PRO A 183 9.78 -11.25 -16.78
N CYS A 184 10.25 -10.79 -17.94
CA CYS A 184 9.45 -10.12 -18.94
C CYS A 184 8.70 -11.19 -19.73
N ILE A 185 7.37 -11.10 -19.79
CA ILE A 185 6.57 -11.93 -20.69
C ILE A 185 6.66 -11.28 -22.08
N PRO A 186 7.15 -11.97 -23.12
CA PRO A 186 7.12 -11.45 -24.48
C PRO A 186 5.70 -11.61 -25.05
N GLY A 187 5.08 -10.50 -25.44
CA GLY A 187 3.96 -10.47 -26.40
C GLY A 187 2.58 -10.84 -25.84
N ASP A 188 1.65 -9.90 -26.00
CA ASP A 188 0.19 -10.01 -26.07
C ASP A 188 -0.51 -11.23 -25.42
N GLY A 189 -1.17 -10.96 -24.30
CA GLY A 189 -2.33 -11.74 -23.85
C GLY A 189 -2.23 -12.27 -22.43
N VAL A 190 -2.49 -11.39 -21.46
CA VAL A 190 -2.98 -11.67 -20.09
C VAL A 190 -2.48 -12.95 -19.43
N LEU A 191 -1.47 -12.81 -18.57
CA LEU A 191 -1.40 -13.51 -17.29
C LEU A 191 -0.71 -12.60 -16.26
N VAL A 192 -1.47 -12.25 -15.22
CA VAL A 192 -1.07 -11.43 -14.08
C VAL A 192 0.03 -12.15 -13.31
N SER A 193 1.20 -11.53 -13.14
CA SER A 193 2.20 -11.99 -12.18
C SER A 193 1.65 -11.78 -10.78
N LEU A 194 1.05 -12.82 -10.21
CA LEU A 194 0.51 -12.78 -8.85
C LEU A 194 1.59 -12.61 -7.76
N TRP A 195 2.88 -12.65 -8.12
CA TRP A 195 4.00 -12.68 -7.16
C TRP A 195 5.25 -11.93 -7.67
N SER A 196 5.12 -10.66 -8.03
CA SER A 196 6.28 -9.74 -7.98
C SER A 196 5.93 -8.51 -7.15
N PRO A 197 6.61 -8.25 -6.03
CA PRO A 197 6.40 -7.03 -5.23
C PRO A 197 6.88 -5.75 -5.95
N TRP A 198 7.52 -5.87 -7.12
CA TRP A 198 8.31 -4.80 -7.74
C TRP A 198 8.06 -4.67 -9.25
N ASP A 199 6.82 -4.41 -9.67
CA ASP A 199 6.50 -4.14 -11.09
C ASP A 199 7.20 -2.86 -11.60
N ILE A 200 8.36 -3.05 -12.24
CA ILE A 200 9.16 -2.02 -12.92
C ILE A 200 8.84 -2.07 -14.42
N GLU A 201 8.24 -1.02 -14.98
CA GLU A 201 8.09 -0.87 -16.44
C GLU A 201 9.39 -0.31 -17.04
N LEU A 202 10.11 -1.14 -17.80
CA LEU A 202 11.24 -0.72 -18.62
C LEU A 202 10.73 -0.12 -19.94
N ARG A 203 11.15 1.10 -20.29
CA ARG A 203 10.91 1.63 -21.64
C ARG A 203 11.82 0.90 -22.64
N SER A 204 11.22 0.19 -23.58
CA SER A 204 11.88 -0.13 -24.84
C SER A 204 12.05 1.17 -25.63
N SER A 205 13.28 1.65 -25.77
CA SER A 205 13.62 2.63 -26.80
C SER A 205 13.45 1.95 -28.17
N LEU A 206 12.35 2.24 -28.85
CA LEU A 206 12.31 2.12 -30.30
C LEU A 206 13.06 3.31 -30.89
N ALA A 207 13.77 3.01 -31.98
CA ALA A 207 14.68 3.85 -32.76
C ALA A 207 14.21 5.28 -33.05
#